data_AF-A0A0S7CZ93-F1
#
_entry.id   AF-A0A0S7CZ93-F1
#
_cell.length_a   1.000
_cell.length_b   1.000
_cell.length_c   1.000
_cell.angle_alpha   90.00
_cell.angle_beta   90.00
_cell.angle_gamma   90.00
#
_symmetry.space_group_name_H-M   'P 1'
#
loop_
_entity.id
_entity.type
_entity.pdbx_description
1 polymer ?
#
loop_
_entity_poly.entity_id
_entity_poly.type
_entity_poly.pdbx_seq_one_letter_code
_entity_poly.pdbx_strand_id
1 'polypeptide(L)'
;MPVVVQMRDIIQAGTIGDVKAVWCRHFVGNGGDYYFKDWHAQRANTTGLLLQKGAHDIDVIHWLAGGYSTKVQAIGDLAVYGDVASRRDNTGRRMGDWFSVDNWPPTEQTDLAETIDVEDISMMNMVLDNGVLASYQQCHFTPDYWRNYTVIGTKAGSRTSVTGPAIRSMYGPPGQPQGSPSPTRRSWSVTAKAAMAVRTPCS
;
A
#
# COMPACT_ATOMS: atom_id res chain seq x y z
N MET A 1 -6.30 4.32 -10.76
CA MET A 1 -5.72 2.95 -10.82
C MET A 1 -6.77 1.98 -11.35
N PRO A 2 -6.57 1.31 -12.52
CA PRO A 2 -7.61 0.50 -13.17
C PRO A 2 -8.20 -0.61 -12.30
N VAL A 3 -7.36 -1.28 -11.52
CA VAL A 3 -7.80 -2.33 -10.58
C VAL A 3 -8.74 -1.81 -9.50
N VAL A 4 -8.48 -0.62 -8.94
CA VAL A 4 -9.35 -0.03 -7.92
C VAL A 4 -10.72 0.30 -8.51
N VAL A 5 -10.76 0.76 -9.76
CA VAL A 5 -12.02 0.98 -10.49
C VAL A 5 -12.78 -0.32 -10.67
N GLN A 6 -12.11 -1.39 -11.13
CA GLN A 6 -12.75 -2.70 -11.27
C GLN A 6 -13.29 -3.24 -9.94
N MET A 7 -12.58 -3.04 -8.83
CA MET A 7 -13.07 -3.41 -7.51
C MET A 7 -14.36 -2.65 -7.17
N ARG A 8 -14.41 -1.35 -7.46
CA ARG A 8 -15.60 -0.53 -7.26
C ARG A 8 -16.77 -1.00 -8.11
N ASP A 9 -16.55 -1.36 -9.37
CA ASP A 9 -17.59 -1.86 -10.26
C ASP A 9 -18.23 -3.15 -9.68
N ILE A 10 -17.42 -4.07 -9.15
CA ILE A 10 -17.91 -5.30 -8.51
C ILE A 10 -18.73 -5.00 -7.24
N ILE A 11 -18.29 -4.00 -6.46
CA ILE A 11 -19.02 -3.54 -5.27
C ILE A 11 -20.37 -2.94 -5.68
N GLN A 12 -20.38 -2.06 -6.68
CA GLN A 12 -21.58 -1.39 -7.18
C GLN A 12 -22.56 -2.37 -7.85
N ALA A 13 -22.07 -3.45 -8.46
CA ALA A 13 -22.88 -4.54 -8.96
C ALA A 13 -23.54 -5.39 -7.84
N GLY A 14 -23.28 -5.09 -6.56
CA GLY A 14 -23.86 -5.80 -5.41
C GLY A 14 -23.35 -7.23 -5.25
N THR A 15 -22.25 -7.58 -5.92
CA THR A 15 -21.74 -8.96 -5.99
C THR A 15 -21.33 -9.46 -4.60
N ILE A 16 -20.80 -8.59 -3.75
CA ILE A 16 -20.40 -8.93 -2.37
C ILE A 16 -21.44 -8.55 -1.30
N GLY A 17 -22.61 -8.04 -1.70
CA GLY A 17 -23.58 -7.46 -0.77
C GLY A 17 -23.07 -6.17 -0.13
N ASP A 18 -23.54 -5.88 1.08
CA ASP A 18 -23.11 -4.68 1.80
C ASP A 18 -21.67 -4.82 2.26
N VAL A 19 -20.83 -3.82 1.97
CA VAL A 19 -19.47 -3.76 2.50
C VAL A 19 -19.53 -3.69 4.03
N LYS A 20 -18.68 -4.47 4.70
CA LYS A 20 -18.53 -4.48 6.16
C LYS A 20 -17.11 -4.20 6.62
N ALA A 21 -16.12 -4.58 5.81
CA ALA A 21 -14.72 -4.26 6.09
C ALA A 21 -13.91 -3.94 4.85
N VAL A 22 -12.95 -3.01 5.01
CA VAL A 22 -11.92 -2.70 3.99
C VAL A 22 -10.54 -2.70 4.63
N TRP A 23 -9.62 -3.50 4.12
CA TRP A 23 -8.23 -3.56 4.59
C TRP A 23 -7.28 -3.12 3.48
N CYS A 24 -6.25 -2.37 3.86
CA CYS A 24 -5.15 -2.02 2.99
C CYS A 24 -3.81 -2.25 3.71
N ARG A 25 -2.91 -3.00 3.07
CA ARG A 25 -1.50 -3.03 3.46
C ARG A 25 -0.66 -2.45 2.34
N HIS A 26 0.26 -1.58 2.71
CA HIS A 26 1.19 -0.91 1.81
C HIS A 26 2.63 -1.18 2.26
N PHE A 27 3.33 -1.93 1.44
CA PHE A 27 4.75 -2.21 1.55
C PHE A 27 5.51 -1.26 0.64
N VAL A 28 6.38 -0.44 1.23
CA VAL A 28 7.11 0.63 0.56
C VAL A 28 8.60 0.28 0.62
N GLY A 29 9.02 -0.75 -0.12
CA GLY A 29 10.35 -1.32 0.08
C GLY A 29 11.54 -0.44 -0.28
N ASN A 30 11.36 0.54 -1.17
CA ASN A 30 12.35 1.60 -1.43
C ASN A 30 12.12 2.84 -0.56
N GLY A 31 11.47 2.66 0.61
CA GLY A 31 11.04 3.75 1.47
C GLY A 31 12.21 4.63 1.91
N GLY A 32 13.33 4.03 2.31
CA GLY A 32 14.57 4.72 2.68
C GLY A 32 15.02 5.76 1.64
N ASP A 33 15.09 5.34 0.36
CA ASP A 33 15.54 6.22 -0.72
C ASP A 33 14.51 7.29 -1.13
N TYR A 34 13.22 6.97 -1.02
CA TYR A 34 12.15 7.86 -1.44
C TYR A 34 11.81 8.93 -0.42
N TYR A 35 11.97 8.64 0.88
CA TYR A 35 11.41 9.48 1.93
C TYR A 35 12.40 9.83 3.05
N PHE A 36 13.52 9.11 3.18
CA PHE A 36 14.44 9.28 4.31
C PHE A 36 15.78 9.90 3.92
N LYS A 37 15.96 10.33 2.66
CA LYS A 37 17.19 10.98 2.17
C LYS A 37 17.07 12.49 1.98
N ASP A 38 15.89 13.06 2.04
CA ASP A 38 15.65 14.49 1.80
C ASP A 38 14.61 15.08 2.77
N TRP A 39 14.04 16.24 2.40
CA TRP A 39 13.08 17.00 3.19
C TRP A 39 11.83 16.20 3.62
N HIS A 40 11.50 15.10 2.92
CA HIS A 40 10.35 14.26 3.27
C HIS A 40 10.45 13.65 4.66
N ALA A 41 11.68 13.45 5.16
CA ALA A 41 11.97 12.85 6.46
C ALA A 41 11.61 13.74 7.66
N GLN A 42 11.21 14.99 7.41
CA GLN A 42 10.99 16.02 8.42
C GLN A 42 9.51 16.39 8.54
N ARG A 43 8.96 16.29 9.75
CA ARG A 43 7.56 16.63 10.07
C ARG A 43 7.22 18.07 9.74
N ALA A 44 8.17 18.98 9.88
CA ALA A 44 7.98 20.39 9.50
C ALA A 44 7.51 20.54 8.03
N ASN A 45 7.87 19.58 7.17
CA ASN A 45 7.52 19.60 5.74
C ASN A 45 6.37 18.66 5.39
N THR A 46 6.24 17.52 6.09
CA THR A 46 5.30 16.45 5.71
C THR A 46 4.21 16.15 6.73
N THR A 47 4.32 16.65 7.97
CA THR A 47 3.56 16.22 9.17
C THR A 47 3.81 14.76 9.58
N GLY A 48 3.84 13.85 8.60
CA GLY A 48 4.18 12.43 8.72
C GLY A 48 3.95 11.71 7.38
N LEU A 49 4.51 10.52 7.23
CA LEU A 49 4.40 9.76 5.97
C LEU A 49 3.01 9.17 5.75
N LEU A 50 2.15 9.13 6.77
CA LEU A 50 0.73 8.81 6.59
C LEU A 50 0.03 9.85 5.71
N LEU A 51 0.35 11.13 5.85
CA LEU A 51 -0.20 12.19 4.99
C LEU A 51 0.50 12.21 3.64
N GLN A 52 1.84 12.20 3.64
CA GLN A 52 2.61 12.35 2.40
C GLN A 52 2.46 11.16 1.46
N LYS A 53 2.45 9.94 2.00
CA LYS A 53 2.40 8.69 1.25
C LYS A 53 1.08 7.96 1.47
N GLY A 54 0.55 7.88 2.68
CA GLY A 54 -0.64 7.07 2.96
C GLY A 54 -1.98 7.64 2.52
N ALA A 55 -2.10 8.97 2.32
CA ALA A 55 -3.39 9.63 2.08
C ALA A 55 -4.18 9.05 0.89
N HIS A 56 -3.49 8.77 -0.23
CA HIS A 56 -4.15 8.20 -1.41
C HIS A 56 -4.75 6.81 -1.17
N ASP A 57 -4.20 6.00 -0.26
CA ASP A 57 -4.76 4.70 0.10
C ASP A 57 -5.99 4.86 0.99
N ILE A 58 -5.96 5.84 1.89
CA ILE A 58 -7.09 6.19 2.76
C ILE A 58 -8.28 6.66 1.90
N ASP A 59 -8.02 7.50 0.89
CA ASP A 59 -9.04 7.91 -0.08
C ASP A 59 -9.63 6.72 -0.84
N VAL A 60 -8.79 5.76 -1.27
CA VAL A 60 -9.26 4.52 -1.91
C VAL A 60 -10.13 3.71 -0.95
N ILE A 61 -9.78 3.62 0.33
CA ILE A 61 -10.58 2.94 1.35
C ILE A 61 -11.96 3.59 1.47
N HIS A 62 -12.02 4.92 1.63
CA HIS A 62 -13.30 5.65 1.69
C HIS A 62 -14.12 5.47 0.43
N TRP A 63 -13.47 5.55 -0.73
CA TRP A 63 -14.13 5.39 -2.01
C TRP A 63 -14.70 3.99 -2.19
N LEU A 64 -13.96 2.93 -1.87
CA LEU A 64 -14.45 1.55 -1.96
C LEU A 64 -15.54 1.27 -0.92
N ALA A 65 -15.40 1.77 0.31
CA ALA A 65 -16.37 1.59 1.38
C ALA A 65 -17.66 2.40 1.18
N GLY A 66 -17.63 3.48 0.40
CA GLY A 66 -18.76 4.38 0.22
C GLY A 66 -19.14 5.13 1.50
N GLY A 67 -18.15 5.51 2.31
CA GLY A 67 -18.33 6.23 3.56
C GLY A 67 -17.02 6.85 4.04
N TYR A 68 -17.11 7.80 4.97
CA TYR A 68 -15.95 8.53 5.50
C TYR A 68 -15.70 8.22 6.97
N SER A 69 -14.43 8.26 7.38
CA SER A 69 -14.04 7.99 8.77
C SER A 69 -14.68 9.00 9.74
N THR A 70 -15.33 8.50 10.78
CA THR A 70 -15.86 9.28 11.91
C THR A 70 -15.06 9.06 13.18
N LYS A 71 -14.40 7.91 13.31
CA LYS A 71 -13.48 7.61 14.42
C LYS A 71 -12.25 6.92 13.90
N VAL A 72 -11.10 7.29 14.46
CA VAL A 72 -9.81 6.75 14.08
C VAL A 72 -8.98 6.40 15.31
N GLN A 73 -8.15 5.38 15.20
CA GLN A 73 -7.08 5.05 16.12
C GLN A 73 -5.84 4.75 15.29
N ALA A 74 -4.72 5.38 15.61
CA ALA A 74 -3.48 5.21 14.85
C ALA A 74 -2.30 5.06 15.81
N ILE A 75 -1.30 4.32 15.35
CA ILE A 75 -0.01 4.17 16.00
C ILE A 75 1.06 4.11 14.91
N GLY A 76 2.20 4.73 15.18
CA GLY A 76 3.35 4.71 14.30
C GLY A 76 4.62 4.91 15.11
N ASP A 77 5.74 4.57 14.49
CA ASP A 77 7.06 4.66 15.11
C ASP A 77 8.13 4.95 14.06
N LEU A 78 9.26 5.49 14.50
CA LEU A 78 10.49 5.57 13.74
C LEU A 78 11.39 4.42 14.21
N ALA A 79 11.11 3.23 13.69
CA ALA A 79 11.61 1.97 14.24
C ALA A 79 12.96 1.51 13.66
N VAL A 80 13.36 2.00 12.48
CA VAL A 80 14.57 1.53 11.77
C VAL A 80 15.44 2.70 11.31
N TYR A 81 14.89 3.63 10.53
CA TYR A 81 15.70 4.66 9.88
C TYR A 81 16.19 5.75 10.84
N GLY A 82 15.63 5.85 12.05
CA GLY A 82 16.12 6.73 13.11
C GLY A 82 17.50 6.32 13.63
N ASP A 83 17.79 5.01 13.65
CA ASP A 83 19.02 4.45 14.23
C ASP A 83 20.19 4.35 13.22
N VAL A 84 19.94 4.63 11.94
CA VAL A 84 20.98 4.61 10.90
C VAL A 84 21.94 5.80 11.10
N ALA A 85 23.22 5.50 11.32
CA ALA A 85 24.22 6.51 11.68
C ALA A 85 24.70 7.37 10.49
N SER A 86 24.62 6.86 9.26
CA SER A 86 25.08 7.58 8.08
C SER A 86 24.08 8.67 7.68
N ARG A 87 24.46 9.92 7.97
CA ARG A 87 23.65 11.14 7.77
C ARG A 87 24.33 12.09 6.78
N ARG A 88 23.55 12.80 5.98
CA ARG A 88 24.05 13.74 4.97
C ARG A 88 23.02 14.81 4.57
N ASP A 89 23.49 16.04 4.33
CA ASP A 89 22.75 17.03 3.55
C ASP A 89 22.77 16.65 2.05
N ASN A 90 21.61 16.26 1.53
CA ASN A 90 21.42 15.87 0.14
C ASN A 90 20.77 16.96 -0.73
N THR A 91 20.69 18.22 -0.28
CA THR A 91 20.12 19.34 -1.06
C THR A 91 20.78 19.54 -2.44
N GLY A 92 22.05 19.16 -2.56
CA GLY A 92 22.81 19.20 -3.82
C GLY A 92 22.68 17.96 -4.72
N ARG A 93 21.95 16.92 -4.30
CA ARG A 93 21.71 15.68 -5.07
C ARG A 93 20.24 15.57 -5.44
N ARG A 94 19.95 14.70 -6.39
CA ARG A 94 18.59 14.32 -6.79
C ARG A 94 18.36 12.84 -6.51
N MET A 95 17.09 12.44 -6.51
CA MET A 95 16.68 11.06 -6.30
C MET A 95 17.42 10.05 -7.19
N GLY A 96 17.67 10.40 -8.46
CA GLY A 96 18.44 9.54 -9.37
C GLY A 96 19.90 9.32 -8.95
N ASP A 97 20.49 10.20 -8.14
CA ASP A 97 21.88 10.11 -7.69
C ASP A 97 22.07 9.19 -6.47
N TRP A 98 20.99 8.88 -5.73
CA TRP A 98 21.06 8.09 -4.49
C TRP A 98 20.17 6.85 -4.49
N PHE A 99 19.25 6.73 -5.43
CA PHE A 99 18.35 5.58 -5.52
C PHE A 99 19.13 4.31 -5.84
N SER A 100 18.88 3.25 -5.06
CA SER A 100 19.39 1.92 -5.36
C SER A 100 18.37 0.84 -5.03
N VAL A 101 18.33 -0.20 -5.85
CA VAL A 101 17.53 -1.41 -5.59
C VAL A 101 18.24 -2.38 -4.64
N ASP A 102 19.53 -2.14 -4.36
CA ASP A 102 20.40 -3.01 -3.56
C ASP A 102 20.50 -2.57 -2.09
N ASN A 103 19.73 -1.55 -1.67
CA ASN A 103 19.76 -0.97 -0.32
C ASN A 103 19.07 -1.86 0.73
N TRP A 104 19.55 -3.10 0.85
CA TRP A 104 19.09 -4.10 1.80
C TRP A 104 20.29 -4.73 2.52
N PRO A 105 20.27 -4.86 3.86
CA PRO A 105 19.17 -4.57 4.79
C PRO A 105 18.93 -3.06 5.02
N PRO A 106 17.73 -2.65 5.48
CA PRO A 106 17.36 -1.23 5.65
C PRO A 106 18.24 -0.51 6.69
N THR A 107 18.82 -1.25 7.64
CA THR A 107 19.75 -0.75 8.65
C THR A 107 21.12 -0.35 8.09
N GLU A 108 21.46 -0.81 6.88
CA GLU A 108 22.74 -0.52 6.21
C GLU A 108 22.63 0.62 5.19
N GLN A 109 21.48 1.33 5.16
CA GLN A 109 21.34 2.52 4.34
C GLN A 109 22.38 3.59 4.70
N THR A 110 22.76 4.35 3.68
CA THR A 110 23.74 5.43 3.80
C THR A 110 23.18 6.73 3.24
N ASP A 111 23.80 7.85 3.66
CA ASP A 111 23.42 9.20 3.25
C ASP A 111 21.95 9.53 3.54
N LEU A 112 21.40 9.05 4.67
CA LEU A 112 20.06 9.46 5.08
C LEU A 112 20.04 10.95 5.48
N ALA A 113 18.86 11.57 5.45
CA ALA A 113 18.67 12.95 5.87
C ALA A 113 19.20 13.16 7.30
N GLU A 114 19.80 14.33 7.54
CA GLU A 114 20.39 14.70 8.84
C GLU A 114 19.37 14.70 9.97
N THR A 115 18.15 15.15 9.68
CA THR A 115 17.02 15.13 10.61
C THR A 115 15.95 14.19 10.06
N ILE A 116 15.56 13.21 10.89
CA ILE A 116 14.45 12.29 10.64
C ILE A 116 13.59 12.24 11.88
N ASP A 117 12.36 12.72 11.77
CA ASP A 117 11.40 12.74 12.88
C ASP A 117 10.00 12.25 12.45
N VAL A 118 9.86 11.73 11.23
CA VAL A 118 8.66 11.07 10.72
C VAL A 118 8.68 9.56 10.94
N GLU A 119 7.51 8.94 11.04
CA GLU A 119 7.36 7.50 11.23
C GLU A 119 7.75 6.70 9.97
N ASP A 120 8.47 5.60 10.14
CA ASP A 120 8.79 4.64 9.08
C ASP A 120 7.89 3.41 9.06
N ILE A 121 7.10 3.23 10.12
CA ILE A 121 5.98 2.30 10.21
C ILE A 121 4.76 3.00 10.78
N SER A 122 3.59 2.76 10.20
CA SER A 122 2.33 3.36 10.65
C SER A 122 1.16 2.43 10.38
N MET A 123 0.20 2.41 11.30
CA MET A 123 -1.05 1.68 11.15
C MET A 123 -2.22 2.48 11.73
N MET A 124 -3.37 2.35 11.10
CA MET A 124 -4.58 3.12 11.41
C MET A 124 -5.82 2.25 11.26
N ASN A 125 -6.66 2.26 12.28
CA ASN A 125 -8.00 1.66 12.27
C ASN A 125 -9.05 2.76 12.19
N MET A 126 -10.15 2.49 11.48
CA MET A 126 -11.19 3.46 11.14
C MET A 126 -12.59 2.87 11.37
N VAL A 127 -13.48 3.68 11.91
CA VAL A 127 -14.94 3.48 11.86
C VAL A 127 -15.50 4.53 10.91
N LEU A 128 -16.26 4.11 9.90
CA LEU A 128 -16.87 4.99 8.92
C LEU A 128 -18.31 5.36 9.32
N ASP A 129 -18.82 6.46 8.77
CA ASP A 129 -20.19 6.97 8.97
C ASP A 129 -21.31 5.98 8.62
N ASN A 130 -21.05 5.08 7.66
CA ASN A 130 -21.95 4.03 7.23
C ASN A 130 -21.79 2.70 7.99
N GLY A 131 -20.96 2.70 9.06
CA GLY A 131 -20.72 1.53 9.91
C GLY A 131 -19.68 0.54 9.39
N VAL A 132 -19.03 0.80 8.24
CA VAL A 132 -17.89 -0.01 7.76
C VAL A 132 -16.69 0.18 8.68
N LEU A 133 -16.00 -0.92 8.99
CA LEU A 133 -14.71 -0.89 9.69
C LEU A 133 -13.57 -0.99 8.68
N ALA A 134 -12.54 -0.17 8.81
CA ALA A 134 -11.42 -0.21 7.90
C ALA A 134 -10.07 -0.17 8.62
N SER A 135 -9.04 -0.68 7.96
CA SER A 135 -7.67 -0.66 8.47
C SER A 135 -6.67 -0.36 7.37
N TYR A 136 -5.70 0.50 7.68
CA TYR A 136 -4.57 0.84 6.83
C TYR A 136 -3.26 0.49 7.56
N GLN A 137 -2.32 -0.14 6.87
CA GLN A 137 -0.97 -0.40 7.38
C GLN A 137 0.09 -0.02 6.35
N GLN A 138 1.14 0.66 6.78
CA GLN A 138 2.25 1.14 5.96
C GLN A 138 3.58 0.82 6.63
N CYS A 139 4.55 0.33 5.85
CA CYS A 139 5.90 0.05 6.33
C CYS A 139 6.93 0.37 5.23
N HIS A 140 7.95 1.16 5.58
CA HIS A 140 8.97 1.69 4.66
C HIS A 140 10.27 0.89 4.61
N PHE A 141 10.34 -0.19 5.37
CA PHE A 141 11.50 -1.08 5.45
C PHE A 141 11.12 -2.54 5.10
N THR A 142 10.04 -2.71 4.32
CA THR A 142 9.66 -4.02 3.77
C THR A 142 10.61 -4.43 2.64
N PRO A 143 10.92 -5.72 2.44
CA PRO A 143 11.69 -6.17 1.28
C PRO A 143 10.94 -6.00 -0.05
N ASP A 144 9.64 -5.73 0.04
CA ASP A 144 8.71 -5.69 -1.06
C ASP A 144 8.19 -4.27 -1.32
N TYR A 145 7.87 -3.97 -2.57
CA TYR A 145 7.12 -2.76 -2.94
C TYR A 145 5.78 -3.14 -3.58
N TRP A 146 4.74 -3.26 -2.76
CA TRP A 146 3.39 -3.48 -3.23
C TRP A 146 2.34 -3.01 -2.25
N ARG A 147 1.11 -2.86 -2.74
CA ARG A 147 -0.06 -2.69 -1.87
C ARG A 147 -1.18 -3.61 -2.28
N ASN A 148 -2.01 -4.02 -1.33
CA ASN A 148 -3.23 -4.77 -1.58
C ASN A 148 -4.41 -4.10 -0.89
N TYR A 149 -5.59 -4.23 -1.51
CA TYR A 149 -6.86 -3.87 -0.91
C TYR A 149 -7.73 -5.12 -0.82
N THR A 150 -8.39 -5.30 0.32
CA THR A 150 -9.32 -6.40 0.56
C THR A 150 -10.65 -5.82 1.04
N VAL A 151 -11.72 -6.07 0.29
CA VAL A 151 -13.07 -5.60 0.60
C VAL A 151 -13.95 -6.82 0.90
N ILE A 152 -14.57 -6.80 2.08
CA ILE A 152 -15.35 -7.89 2.63
C ILE A 152 -16.79 -7.41 2.79
N GLY A 153 -17.73 -8.11 2.17
CA GLY A 153 -19.16 -7.81 2.26
C GLY A 153 -20.00 -8.96 2.82
N THR A 154 -21.30 -8.73 3.02
CA THR A 154 -22.21 -9.69 3.65
C THR A 154 -22.42 -10.98 2.87
N LYS A 155 -22.16 -10.98 1.55
CA LYS A 155 -22.20 -12.18 0.70
C LYS A 155 -20.83 -12.85 0.54
N ALA A 156 -19.82 -12.46 1.33
CA ALA A 156 -18.46 -12.99 1.21
C ALA A 156 -18.34 -14.47 1.61
N GLY A 157 -19.22 -14.99 2.48
CA GLY A 157 -19.32 -16.41 2.79
C GLY A 157 -19.80 -17.27 1.61
N SER A 158 -20.59 -16.70 0.70
CA SER A 158 -20.83 -17.26 -0.63
C SER A 158 -19.68 -16.85 -1.57
N ARG A 159 -18.47 -17.34 -1.27
CA ARG A 159 -17.30 -17.39 -2.16
C ARG A 159 -16.79 -16.07 -2.75
N THR A 160 -17.27 -14.91 -2.30
CA THR A 160 -17.00 -13.64 -2.98
C THR A 160 -16.53 -12.53 -2.03
N SER A 161 -15.22 -12.48 -1.78
CA SER A 161 -14.53 -11.26 -1.33
C SER A 161 -13.85 -10.61 -2.53
N VAL A 162 -13.81 -9.28 -2.61
CA VAL A 162 -13.03 -8.60 -3.65
C VAL A 162 -11.67 -8.25 -3.08
N THR A 163 -10.65 -8.94 -3.57
CA THR A 163 -9.26 -8.62 -3.27
C THR A 163 -8.61 -8.12 -4.54
N GLY A 164 -8.06 -6.91 -4.49
CA GLY A 164 -7.21 -6.43 -5.58
C GLY A 164 -5.91 -7.25 -5.60
N PRO A 165 -5.31 -7.55 -6.77
CA PRO A 165 -3.95 -8.08 -6.83
C PRO A 165 -3.01 -7.23 -5.97
N ALA A 166 -2.01 -7.87 -5.37
CA ALA A 166 -0.86 -7.14 -4.84
C ALA A 166 -0.22 -6.37 -5.99
N ILE A 167 -0.40 -5.06 -6.01
CA ILE A 167 0.14 -4.22 -7.08
C ILE A 167 1.61 -4.01 -6.76
N ARG A 168 2.47 -4.89 -7.28
CA ARG A 168 3.91 -4.68 -7.27
C ARG A 168 4.25 -3.52 -8.18
N SER A 169 4.74 -2.44 -7.60
CA SER A 169 5.34 -1.35 -8.35
C SER A 169 6.73 -1.82 -8.76
N MET A 170 6.88 -2.33 -9.99
CA MET A 170 8.20 -2.63 -10.58
C MET A 170 8.86 -1.37 -11.18
N TYR A 171 8.65 -0.20 -10.57
CA TYR A 171 9.33 1.02 -11.01
C TYR A 171 10.76 1.03 -10.45
N GLY A 172 11.65 0.25 -11.06
CA GLY A 172 13.08 0.52 -11.10
C GLY A 172 13.42 1.42 -12.29
N PRO A 173 14.56 2.14 -12.29
CA PRO A 173 14.96 3.00 -13.39
C PRO A 173 15.08 2.20 -14.71
N PRO A 174 14.78 2.82 -15.86
CA PRO A 174 14.84 2.14 -17.15
C PRO A 174 16.28 1.71 -17.45
N GLY A 175 16.53 0.39 -17.57
CA GLY A 175 17.79 -0.13 -18.12
C GLY A 175 18.42 -1.36 -17.48
N GLN A 176 17.87 -1.98 -16.42
CA GLN A 176 18.46 -3.20 -15.84
C GLN A 176 17.66 -4.49 -16.11
N PRO A 177 18.34 -5.62 -16.37
CA PRO A 177 17.70 -6.88 -16.71
C PRO A 177 16.86 -7.40 -15.55
N GLN A 178 15.64 -7.78 -15.88
CA GLN A 178 14.62 -8.32 -14.98
C GLN A 178 15.14 -9.62 -14.35
N GLY A 179 15.30 -9.64 -13.02
CA GLY A 179 15.52 -10.88 -12.29
C GLY A 179 14.35 -11.82 -12.54
N SER A 180 14.62 -12.96 -13.17
CA SER A 180 13.63 -14.01 -13.39
C SER A 180 13.12 -14.54 -12.04
N PRO A 181 11.82 -14.85 -11.90
CA PRO A 181 11.29 -15.39 -10.67
C PRO A 181 11.92 -16.76 -10.38
N SER A 182 12.48 -16.92 -9.18
CA SER A 182 12.90 -18.25 -8.70
C SER A 182 11.68 -19.20 -8.69
N PRO A 183 11.78 -20.44 -9.20
CA PRO A 183 10.60 -21.29 -9.46
C PRO A 183 9.88 -21.84 -8.21
N THR A 184 10.34 -21.52 -7.00
CA THR A 184 10.08 -22.35 -5.80
C THR A 184 9.08 -21.79 -4.79
N ARG A 185 8.42 -20.65 -5.04
CA ARG A 185 7.29 -20.20 -4.19
C ARG A 185 6.02 -19.97 -4.99
N ARG A 186 5.32 -21.06 -5.31
CA ARG A 186 3.89 -21.03 -5.63
C ARG A 186 3.10 -20.85 -4.34
N SER A 187 2.52 -19.67 -4.12
CA SER A 187 1.36 -19.52 -3.24
C SER A 187 0.14 -19.12 -4.06
N TRP A 188 -0.79 -20.07 -4.16
CA TRP A 188 -2.18 -19.97 -4.60
C TRP A 188 -2.88 -18.74 -3.97
N SER A 189 -3.84 -18.03 -4.55
CA SER A 189 -4.99 -18.46 -5.36
C SER A 189 -5.65 -17.24 -6.04
N VAL A 190 -5.92 -17.33 -7.35
CA VAL A 190 -6.95 -16.54 -8.02
C VAL A 190 -8.12 -17.49 -8.22
N THR A 191 -9.24 -17.25 -7.55
CA THR A 191 -10.51 -17.89 -7.93
C THR A 191 -11.52 -16.80 -8.29
N ALA A 192 -11.33 -16.20 -9.47
CA ALA A 192 -12.42 -15.60 -10.21
C ALA A 192 -12.81 -16.59 -11.32
N LYS A 193 -13.69 -17.55 -11.01
CA LYS A 193 -14.36 -18.35 -12.05
C LYS A 193 -15.57 -17.54 -12.53
N ALA A 194 -15.34 -16.64 -13.48
CA ALA A 194 -16.43 -16.09 -14.29
C ALA A 194 -16.86 -17.20 -15.27
N ALA A 195 -17.86 -18.00 -14.87
CA ALA A 195 -18.54 -18.90 -15.78
C ALA A 195 -19.56 -18.07 -16.58
N MET A 196 -19.15 -17.66 -17.77
CA MET A 196 -20.04 -17.09 -18.79
C MET A 196 -20.89 -18.24 -19.35
N ALA A 197 -22.08 -18.45 -18.78
CA ALA A 197 -23.11 -19.29 -19.37
C ALA A 197 -24.24 -18.38 -19.88
N VAL A 198 -24.05 -17.84 -21.08
CA VAL A 198 -25.17 -17.34 -21.88
C VAL A 198 -25.88 -18.59 -22.43
N ARG A 199 -26.95 -19.01 -21.75
CA ARG A 199 -28.01 -19.79 -22.40
C ARG A 199 -29.21 -18.86 -22.52
N THR A 200 -29.46 -18.43 -23.75
CA THR A 200 -30.70 -17.83 -24.22
C THR A 200 -31.89 -18.75 -23.90
N PRO A 201 -33.02 -18.23 -23.42
CA PRO A 201 -34.29 -18.93 -23.49
C PRO A 201 -35.06 -18.45 -24.72
N CYS A 202 -35.50 -19.37 -25.58
CA CYS A 202 -36.80 -19.26 -26.26
C CYS A 202 -37.14 -20.53 -27.03
N SER A 203 -38.38 -20.99 -26.77
CA SER A 203 -39.28 -21.85 -27.57
C SER A 203 -38.75 -23.18 -28.09
#